data_AF-A0A4U0W635-F1
#
_entry.id   AF-A0A4U0W635-F1
#
_cell.length_a   1.000
_cell.length_b   1.000
_cell.length_c   1.000
_cell.angle_alpha   90.00
_cell.angle_beta   90.00
_cell.angle_gamma   90.00
#
_symmetry.space_group_name_H-M   'P 1'
#
loop_
_entity.id
_entity.type
_entity.pdbx_description
1 polymer ?
#
loop_
_entity_poly.entity_id
_entity_poly.type
_entity_poly.pdbx_seq_one_letter_code
_entity_poly.pdbx_strand_id
1 'polypeptide(L)'
;MYLLTVRLRCFPAAHAPIWHQNLLDHFFYAAEDRMAVWHGMSARSVRNKYLKDLWLQWRGLLLSYDEGLVKGDAVLAAAVWRNVFRAQEGEGVVGDVGTVVGYMRRELGMLGGMSDLEVSEGRVVFGRPEGVGGLVGRESAWMRRSFVAEDFKGVEGK
;
A
#
# COMPACT_ATOMS: atom_id res chain seq x y z
N MET A 1 -0.53 4.49 -5.85
CA MET A 1 -0.92 3.47 -6.85
C MET A 1 -1.84 2.41 -6.26
N TYR A 2 -1.41 1.64 -5.25
CA TYR A 2 -2.23 0.57 -4.65
C TYR A 2 -3.66 0.97 -4.24
N LEU A 3 -3.82 2.06 -3.48
CA LEU A 3 -5.14 2.50 -2.99
C LEU A 3 -6.11 2.79 -4.14
N LEU A 4 -5.62 3.43 -5.22
CA LEU A 4 -6.40 3.64 -6.44
C LEU A 4 -6.73 2.33 -7.13
N THR A 5 -5.77 1.40 -7.23
CA THR A 5 -6.02 0.06 -7.79
C THR A 5 -7.15 -0.65 -7.08
N VAL A 6 -7.18 -0.61 -5.73
CA VAL A 6 -8.28 -1.18 -4.94
C VAL A 6 -9.61 -0.51 -5.31
N ARG A 7 -9.67 0.84 -5.35
CA ARG A 7 -10.90 1.56 -5.72
C ARG A 7 -11.37 1.29 -7.15
N LEU A 8 -10.44 1.16 -8.10
CA LEU A 8 -10.74 0.87 -9.50
C LEU A 8 -11.29 -0.55 -9.69
N ARG A 9 -11.00 -1.50 -8.78
CA ARG A 9 -11.65 -2.83 -8.81
C ARG A 9 -13.14 -2.77 -8.47
N CYS A 10 -13.62 -1.68 -7.89
CA CYS A 10 -15.04 -1.46 -7.62
C CYS A 10 -15.80 -0.90 -8.84
N PHE A 11 -15.11 -0.50 -9.92
CA PHE A 11 -15.77 -0.09 -11.16
C PHE A 11 -16.51 -1.27 -11.82
N PRO A 12 -17.45 -1.00 -12.74
CA PRO A 12 -18.06 -2.04 -13.56
C PRO A 12 -16.99 -2.94 -14.21
N ALA A 13 -17.23 -4.25 -14.21
CA ALA A 13 -16.25 -5.24 -14.69
C ALA A 13 -15.79 -4.99 -16.14
N ALA A 14 -16.63 -4.36 -16.96
CA ALA A 14 -16.29 -3.97 -18.33
C ALA A 14 -15.21 -2.88 -18.43
N HIS A 15 -15.07 -2.05 -17.38
CA HIS A 15 -14.18 -0.89 -17.38
C HIS A 15 -12.96 -1.07 -16.48
N ALA A 16 -13.09 -1.75 -15.34
CA ALA A 16 -12.03 -1.89 -14.34
C ALA A 16 -10.66 -2.28 -14.94
N PRO A 17 -10.55 -3.30 -15.82
CA PRO A 17 -9.25 -3.70 -16.39
C PRO A 17 -8.57 -2.58 -17.21
N ILE A 18 -9.35 -1.81 -17.96
CA ILE A 18 -8.85 -0.70 -18.80
C ILE A 18 -8.29 0.42 -17.91
N TRP A 19 -8.99 0.75 -16.83
CA TRP A 19 -8.52 1.75 -15.87
C TRP A 19 -7.28 1.29 -15.12
N HIS A 20 -7.21 0.01 -14.72
CA HIS A 20 -6.00 -0.56 -14.12
C HIS A 20 -4.80 -0.48 -15.06
N GLN A 21 -4.98 -0.84 -16.33
CA GLN A 21 -3.91 -0.78 -17.31
C GLN A 21 -3.44 0.66 -17.52
N ASN A 22 -4.36 1.61 -17.71
CA ASN A 22 -4.01 3.02 -17.86
C ASN A 22 -3.22 3.58 -16.67
N LEU A 23 -3.61 3.24 -15.43
CA LEU A 23 -2.89 3.67 -14.23
C LEU A 23 -1.46 3.11 -14.21
N LEU A 24 -1.29 1.85 -14.61
CA LEU A 24 0.03 1.21 -14.67
C LEU A 24 0.88 1.85 -15.76
N ASP A 25 0.35 2.02 -16.97
CA ASP A 25 1.09 2.60 -18.09
C ASP A 25 1.65 3.99 -17.73
N HIS A 26 0.80 4.88 -17.19
CA HIS A 26 1.22 6.22 -16.78
C HIS A 26 2.27 6.19 -15.65
N PHE A 27 2.13 5.27 -14.70
CA PHE A 27 3.12 5.11 -13.64
C PHE A 27 4.48 4.66 -14.20
N PHE A 28 4.50 3.66 -15.09
CA PHE A 28 5.73 3.13 -15.66
C PHE A 28 6.39 4.11 -16.65
N TYR A 29 5.62 4.92 -17.38
CA TYR A 29 6.16 6.03 -18.17
C TYR A 29 6.84 7.07 -17.29
N ALA A 30 6.20 7.49 -16.21
CA ALA A 30 6.79 8.43 -15.25
C ALA A 30 8.03 7.84 -14.55
N ALA A 31 8.03 6.53 -14.27
CA ALA A 31 9.18 5.85 -13.69
C ALA A 31 10.37 5.80 -14.67
N GLU A 32 10.13 5.48 -15.95
CA GLU A 32 11.19 5.52 -16.97
C GLU A 32 11.77 6.92 -17.14
N ASP A 33 10.92 7.94 -17.23
CA ASP A 33 11.34 9.33 -17.35
C ASP A 33 12.21 9.76 -16.15
N ARG A 34 11.78 9.43 -14.92
CA ARG A 34 12.57 9.70 -13.71
C ARG A 34 13.93 8.99 -13.73
N MET A 35 13.98 7.74 -14.19
CA MET A 35 15.26 7.02 -14.34
C MET A 35 16.20 7.68 -15.34
N ALA A 36 15.67 8.15 -16.47
CA ALA A 36 16.47 8.82 -17.50
C ALA A 36 16.94 10.21 -17.04
N VAL A 37 16.03 11.04 -16.55
CA VAL A 37 16.27 12.46 -16.27
C VAL A 37 16.96 12.66 -14.92
N TRP A 38 16.46 12.05 -13.85
CA TRP A 38 16.91 12.33 -12.47
C TRP A 38 18.03 11.42 -12.01
N HIS A 39 18.09 10.20 -12.55
CA HIS A 39 19.11 9.21 -12.17
C HIS A 39 20.18 9.00 -13.24
N GLY A 40 20.14 9.76 -14.34
CA GLY A 40 21.15 9.72 -15.40
C GLY A 40 21.32 8.35 -16.07
N MET A 41 20.30 7.48 -15.99
CA MET A 41 20.35 6.13 -16.55
C MET A 41 20.18 6.16 -18.07
N SER A 42 21.23 6.56 -18.78
CA SER A 42 21.24 6.74 -20.25
C SER A 42 21.00 5.43 -21.00
N ALA A 43 21.54 4.32 -20.49
CA ALA A 43 21.41 3.00 -21.11
C ALA A 43 19.98 2.43 -20.97
N ARG A 44 19.30 2.24 -22.12
CA ARG A 44 17.95 1.67 -22.18
C ARG A 44 17.86 0.26 -21.57
N SER A 45 18.89 -0.57 -21.75
CA SER A 45 18.93 -1.93 -21.19
C SER A 45 18.88 -1.93 -19.66
N VAL A 46 19.57 -0.97 -19.02
CA VAL A 46 19.58 -0.80 -17.56
C VAL A 46 18.20 -0.37 -17.08
N ARG A 47 17.59 0.65 -17.71
CA ARG A 47 16.22 1.09 -17.36
C ARG A 47 15.20 -0.04 -17.50
N ASN A 48 15.26 -0.81 -18.59
CA ASN A 48 14.38 -1.95 -18.80
C ASN A 48 14.52 -3.03 -17.73
N LYS A 49 15.73 -3.24 -17.19
CA LYS A 49 15.94 -4.16 -16.06
C LYS A 49 15.23 -3.64 -14.82
N TYR A 50 15.45 -2.38 -14.44
CA TYR A 50 14.80 -1.77 -13.28
C TYR A 50 13.26 -1.70 -13.42
N LEU A 51 12.73 -1.42 -14.61
CA LEU A 51 11.28 -1.44 -14.86
C LEU A 51 10.70 -2.85 -14.64
N LYS A 52 11.40 -3.91 -15.06
CA LYS A 52 11.01 -5.30 -14.79
C LYS A 52 11.06 -5.63 -13.29
N ASP A 53 12.10 -5.18 -12.60
CA ASP A 53 12.21 -5.38 -11.15
C ASP A 53 11.07 -4.65 -10.41
N LEU A 54 10.78 -3.41 -10.80
CA LEU A 54 9.67 -2.61 -10.26
C LEU A 54 8.31 -3.26 -10.53
N TRP A 55 8.12 -3.86 -11.71
CA TRP A 55 6.92 -4.63 -12.04
C TRP A 55 6.74 -5.86 -11.15
N LEU A 56 7.82 -6.59 -10.87
CA LEU A 56 7.78 -7.73 -9.96
C LEU A 56 7.46 -7.29 -8.52
N GLN A 57 8.10 -6.21 -8.06
CA GLN A 57 7.83 -5.59 -6.74
C GLN A 57 6.37 -5.15 -6.62
N TRP A 58 5.82 -4.51 -7.65
CA TRP A 58 4.42 -4.10 -7.68
C TRP A 58 3.47 -5.29 -7.46
N ARG A 59 3.70 -6.40 -8.14
CA ARG A 59 2.85 -7.61 -7.99
C ARG A 59 2.98 -8.23 -6.61
N GLY A 60 4.18 -8.29 -6.05
CA GLY A 60 4.41 -8.76 -4.68
C GLY A 60 3.71 -7.88 -3.64
N LEU A 61 3.82 -6.56 -3.80
CA LEU A 61 3.15 -5.58 -2.95
C LEU A 61 1.63 -5.75 -3.01
N LEU A 62 1.06 -5.88 -4.21
CA LEU A 62 -0.37 -6.04 -4.43
C LEU A 62 -0.93 -7.25 -3.67
N LEU A 63 -0.28 -8.41 -3.78
CA LEU A 63 -0.67 -9.61 -3.03
C LEU A 63 -0.60 -9.39 -1.51
N SER A 64 0.52 -8.87 -1.01
CA SER A 64 0.75 -8.71 0.43
C SER A 64 -0.20 -7.68 1.08
N TYR A 65 -0.56 -6.63 0.35
CA TYR A 65 -1.49 -5.63 0.84
C TYR A 65 -2.93 -6.11 0.74
N ASP A 66 -3.30 -6.84 -0.33
CA ASP A 66 -4.62 -7.47 -0.44
C ASP A 66 -4.82 -8.46 0.73
N GLU A 67 -3.81 -9.26 1.06
CA GLU A 67 -3.82 -10.12 2.25
C GLU A 67 -3.98 -9.33 3.55
N GLY A 68 -3.23 -8.23 3.71
CA GLY A 68 -3.32 -7.36 4.89
C GLY A 68 -4.70 -6.72 5.06
N LEU A 69 -5.34 -6.31 3.97
CA LEU A 69 -6.70 -5.76 4.04
C LEU A 69 -7.72 -6.77 4.55
N VAL A 70 -7.60 -8.04 4.16
CA VAL A 70 -8.50 -9.13 4.55
C VAL A 70 -8.21 -9.65 5.96
N LYS A 71 -6.93 -9.85 6.32
CA LYS A 71 -6.55 -10.46 7.60
C LYS A 71 -6.44 -9.48 8.77
N GLY A 72 -6.35 -8.18 8.50
CA GLY A 72 -6.34 -7.13 9.52
C GLY A 72 -5.01 -6.37 9.63
N ASP A 73 -5.01 -5.38 10.51
CA ASP A 73 -3.98 -4.34 10.55
C ASP A 73 -2.59 -4.84 10.93
N ALA A 74 -2.49 -5.92 11.73
CA ALA A 74 -1.19 -6.53 12.04
C ALA A 74 -0.52 -7.12 10.78
N VAL A 75 -1.29 -7.77 9.91
CA VAL A 75 -0.77 -8.35 8.66
C VAL A 75 -0.45 -7.23 7.66
N LEU A 76 -1.30 -6.21 7.58
CA LEU A 76 -1.05 -5.03 6.75
C LEU A 76 0.20 -4.28 7.22
N ALA A 77 0.39 -4.10 8.53
CA ALA A 77 1.58 -3.50 9.13
C ALA A 77 2.84 -4.28 8.80
N ALA A 78 2.81 -5.61 8.90
CA ALA A 78 3.93 -6.46 8.50
C ALA A 78 4.27 -6.31 7.00
N ALA A 79 3.25 -6.22 6.13
CA ALA A 79 3.46 -6.00 4.71
C ALA A 79 4.04 -4.60 4.41
N VAL A 80 3.56 -3.56 5.09
CA VAL A 80 4.10 -2.18 4.99
C VAL A 80 5.54 -2.14 5.47
N TRP A 81 5.83 -2.73 6.63
CA TRP A 81 7.17 -2.79 7.21
C TRP A 81 8.18 -3.45 6.26
N ARG A 82 7.84 -4.59 5.66
CA ARG A 82 8.73 -5.27 4.70
C ARG A 82 8.92 -4.48 3.40
N ASN A 83 7.85 -3.92 2.84
CA ASN A 83 7.90 -3.31 1.50
C ASN A 83 8.39 -1.85 1.50
N VAL A 84 8.00 -1.05 2.50
CA VAL A 84 8.30 0.39 2.57
C VAL A 84 9.54 0.64 3.43
N PHE A 85 9.58 0.01 4.60
CA PHE A 85 10.67 0.19 5.58
C PHE A 85 11.79 -0.84 5.43
N ARG A 86 11.73 -1.71 4.41
CA ARG A 86 12.75 -2.73 4.11
C ARG A 86 13.04 -3.66 5.29
N ALA A 87 12.03 -3.92 6.12
CA ALA A 87 12.18 -4.66 7.38
C ALA A 87 13.25 -4.09 8.33
N GLN A 88 13.50 -2.78 8.26
CA GLN A 88 14.43 -2.11 9.15
C GLN A 88 13.88 -2.09 10.57
N GLU A 89 14.76 -2.25 11.56
CA GLU A 89 14.46 -2.09 12.96
C GLU A 89 14.99 -0.75 13.48
N GLY A 90 14.34 -0.20 14.51
CA GLY A 90 14.76 1.04 15.12
C GLY A 90 13.67 1.70 15.94
N GLU A 91 14.06 2.66 16.76
CA GLU A 91 13.14 3.51 17.49
C GLU A 91 12.26 4.31 16.51
N GLY A 92 10.96 4.39 16.79
CA GLY A 92 10.00 5.12 15.94
C GLY A 92 9.43 4.33 14.75
N VAL A 93 10.14 3.30 14.24
CA VAL A 93 9.70 2.53 13.06
C VAL A 93 8.29 1.95 13.23
N VAL A 94 7.98 1.41 14.41
CA VAL A 94 6.66 0.83 14.71
C VAL A 94 5.56 1.90 14.62
N GLY A 95 5.83 3.11 15.13
CA GLY A 95 4.90 4.24 15.07
C GLY A 95 4.70 4.73 13.63
N ASP A 96 5.77 4.78 12.84
CA ASP A 96 5.71 5.17 11.43
C ASP A 96 4.93 4.14 10.60
N VAL A 97 5.17 2.85 10.82
CA VAL A 97 4.40 1.76 10.20
C VAL A 97 2.92 1.89 10.57
N GLY A 98 2.61 2.10 11.85
CA GLY A 98 1.23 2.34 12.30
C GLY A 98 0.59 3.54 11.63
N THR A 99 1.34 4.64 11.46
CA THR A 99 0.89 5.85 10.76
C THR A 99 0.54 5.58 9.31
N VAL A 100 1.40 4.83 8.60
CA VAL A 100 1.13 4.43 7.21
C VAL A 100 -0.09 3.52 7.11
N VAL A 101 -0.24 2.55 8.01
CA VAL A 101 -1.39 1.64 8.03
C VAL A 101 -2.70 2.40 8.28
N GLY A 102 -2.73 3.27 9.30
CA GLY A 102 -3.90 4.07 9.60
C GLY A 102 -4.24 5.04 8.47
N TYR A 103 -3.22 5.60 7.81
CA TYR A 103 -3.39 6.40 6.60
C TYR A 103 -4.04 5.57 5.49
N MET A 104 -3.50 4.39 5.17
CA MET A 104 -4.08 3.51 4.15
C MET A 104 -5.54 3.16 4.45
N ARG A 105 -5.89 2.88 5.71
CA ARG A 105 -7.28 2.59 6.11
C ARG A 105 -8.20 3.79 5.93
N ARG A 106 -7.78 4.98 6.37
CA ARG A 106 -8.55 6.22 6.20
C ARG A 106 -8.81 6.51 4.73
N GLU A 107 -7.77 6.45 3.90
CA GLU A 107 -7.88 6.74 2.47
C GLU A 107 -8.72 5.70 1.73
N LEU A 108 -8.62 4.41 2.08
CA LEU A 108 -9.49 3.38 1.51
C LEU A 108 -10.96 3.57 1.91
N GLY A 109 -11.22 3.98 3.15
CA GLY A 109 -12.56 4.34 3.61
C GLY A 109 -13.13 5.51 2.83
N MET A 110 -12.33 6.57 2.62
CA MET A 110 -12.71 7.71 1.79
C MET A 110 -12.99 7.29 0.34
N LEU A 111 -12.08 6.55 -0.29
CA LEU A 111 -12.24 6.06 -1.66
C LEU A 111 -13.47 5.16 -1.82
N GLY A 112 -13.74 4.30 -0.84
CA GLY A 112 -14.92 3.43 -0.82
C GLY A 112 -16.25 4.19 -0.73
N GLY A 113 -16.24 5.42 -0.20
CA GLY A 113 -17.41 6.30 -0.16
C GLY A 113 -17.62 7.15 -1.41
N MET A 114 -16.62 7.24 -2.31
CA MET A 114 -16.74 8.02 -3.55
C MET A 114 -17.54 7.28 -4.62
N SER A 115 -18.30 8.02 -5.43
CA SER A 115 -18.95 7.49 -6.64
C SER A 115 -17.95 7.22 -7.76
N ASP A 116 -18.31 6.32 -8.69
CA ASP A 116 -17.47 6.04 -9.88
C ASP A 116 -17.27 7.28 -10.76
N LEU A 117 -18.28 8.17 -10.81
CA LEU A 117 -18.19 9.43 -11.53
C LEU A 117 -17.12 10.35 -10.94
N GLU A 118 -17.11 10.53 -9.61
CA GLU A 118 -16.09 11.34 -8.95
C GLU A 118 -14.67 10.80 -9.14
N VAL A 119 -14.50 9.48 -9.11
CA VAL A 119 -13.20 8.85 -9.34
C VAL A 119 -12.76 9.00 -10.80
N SER A 120 -13.66 8.78 -11.76
CA SER A 120 -13.35 8.87 -13.19
C SER A 120 -13.10 10.30 -13.68
N GLU A 121 -13.72 11.30 -13.04
CA GLU A 121 -13.41 12.72 -13.27
C GLU A 121 -12.11 13.18 -12.60
N GLY A 122 -11.41 12.29 -11.88
CA GLY A 122 -10.14 12.60 -11.24
C GLY A 122 -10.28 13.45 -9.98
N ARG A 123 -11.45 13.50 -9.34
CA ARG A 123 -11.69 14.24 -8.08
C ARG A 123 -11.09 13.59 -6.84
N VAL A 124 -10.19 12.61 -7.01
CA VAL A 124 -9.55 11.93 -5.88
C VAL A 124 -8.47 12.82 -5.30
N VAL A 125 -8.62 13.16 -4.01
CA VAL A 125 -7.62 13.92 -3.25
C VAL A 125 -7.22 13.13 -2.01
N PHE A 126 -5.94 12.80 -1.92
CA PHE A 126 -5.39 12.12 -0.76
C PHE A 126 -5.05 13.11 0.36
N GLY A 127 -5.40 12.77 1.59
CA GLY A 127 -5.02 13.55 2.77
C GLY A 127 -3.53 13.44 3.09
N ARG A 128 -3.08 14.15 4.14
CA ARG A 128 -1.71 13.99 4.66
C ARG A 128 -1.63 12.89 5.74
N PRO A 129 -0.54 12.12 5.85
CA PRO A 129 -0.40 11.05 6.86
C PRO A 129 -0.44 11.54 8.31
N GLU A 130 -0.01 12.77 8.59
CA GLU A 130 0.10 13.32 9.95
C GLU A 130 -1.28 13.46 10.63
N GLY A 131 -2.35 13.60 9.85
CA GLY A 131 -3.72 13.65 10.35
C GLY A 131 -4.24 12.35 10.99
N VAL A 132 -3.45 11.28 10.98
CA VAL A 132 -3.78 9.97 11.59
C VAL A 132 -3.11 9.79 12.97
N GLY A 133 -2.20 10.69 13.36
CA GLY A 133 -1.40 10.52 14.58
C GLY A 133 -2.22 10.32 15.87
N GLY A 134 -3.39 10.94 15.98
CA GLY A 134 -4.29 10.76 17.13
C GLY A 134 -4.96 9.39 17.22
N LEU A 135 -5.04 8.64 16.10
CA LEU A 135 -5.58 7.27 16.06
C LEU A 135 -4.51 6.24 16.42
N VAL A 136 -3.28 6.45 15.95
CA VAL A 136 -2.16 5.50 16.11
C VAL A 136 -1.44 5.67 17.44
N GLY A 137 -1.41 6.89 18.00
CA GLY A 137 -0.77 7.19 19.29
C GLY A 137 -1.50 6.62 20.51
N ARG A 138 -2.65 5.97 20.34
CA ARG A 138 -3.34 5.27 21.43
C ARG A 138 -2.69 3.91 21.65
N GLU A 139 -2.06 3.72 22.80
CA GLU A 139 -1.56 2.43 23.24
C GLU A 139 -2.70 1.40 23.20
N SER A 140 -2.51 0.29 22.48
CA SER A 140 -3.55 -0.74 22.41
C SER A 140 -3.62 -1.48 23.74
N ALA A 141 -4.82 -1.92 24.13
CA ALA A 141 -4.99 -2.74 25.34
C ALA A 141 -4.14 -4.03 25.33
N TRP A 142 -3.75 -4.48 24.13
CA TRP A 142 -2.90 -5.64 23.92
C TRP A 142 -1.41 -5.39 24.20
N MET A 143 -0.92 -4.14 24.20
CA MET A 143 0.47 -3.84 24.59
C MET A 143 0.72 -4.06 26.09
N ARG A 144 -0.30 -3.88 26.93
CA ARG A 144 -0.21 -4.12 28.39
C ARG A 144 -0.49 -5.56 28.79
N ARG A 145 -1.04 -6.37 27.89
CA ARG A 145 -1.40 -7.76 28.16
C ARG A 145 -0.27 -8.67 27.70
N SER A 146 0.28 -9.47 28.60
CA SER A 146 1.19 -10.55 28.21
C SER A 146 0.46 -11.56 27.34
N PHE A 147 1.09 -12.00 26.25
CA PHE A 147 0.58 -13.11 25.44
C PHE A 147 0.40 -14.35 26.31
N VAL A 148 -0.77 -14.98 26.24
CA VAL A 148 -1.06 -16.25 26.94
C VAL A 148 -1.09 -17.41 25.95
N ALA A 149 -0.86 -18.63 26.41
CA ALA A 149 -0.84 -19.84 25.57
C ALA A 149 -2.10 -20.02 24.70
N GLU A 150 -3.24 -19.47 25.12
CA GLU A 150 -4.47 -19.48 24.33
C GLU A 150 -4.42 -18.61 23.07
N ASP A 151 -3.65 -17.52 23.08
CA ASP A 151 -3.54 -16.61 21.95
C ASP A 151 -2.77 -17.24 20.75
N PHE A 152 -2.02 -18.33 21.01
CA PHE A 152 -1.25 -19.06 19.99
C PHE A 152 -1.96 -20.29 19.42
N LYS A 153 -3.12 -20.70 19.98
CA LYS A 153 -3.84 -21.91 19.56
C LYS A 153 -4.32 -21.90 18.10
N GLY A 154 -4.35 -20.74 17.44
CA GLY A 154 -4.68 -20.60 16.01
C GLY A 154 -3.47 -20.53 15.06
N VAL A 155 -2.24 -20.48 15.59
CA VAL A 155 -1.00 -20.33 14.79
C VAL A 155 -0.33 -21.68 14.55
N GLU A 156 -0.52 -22.66 15.43
CA GLU A 156 0.09 -24.00 15.33
C GLU A 156 -0.64 -24.97 14.38
N GLY A 157 -1.68 -24.49 13.69
CA GLY A 157 -2.54 -25.30 12.82
C GLY A 157 -2.47 -24.96 11.33
N LYS A 158 -1.27 -24.84 10.74
CA LYS A 158 -1.03 -24.92 9.29
C LYS A 158 0.35 -25.46 8.97
#